data_AF-A0A0S9Q673-F1
#
_entry.id   AF-A0A0S9Q673-F1
#
_cell.length_a   1.000
_cell.length_b   1.000
_cell.length_c   1.000
_cell.angle_alpha   90.00
_cell.angle_beta   90.00
_cell.angle_gamma   90.00
#
_symmetry.space_group_name_H-M   'P 1'
#
loop_
_entity.id
_entity.type
_entity.pdbx_description
1 polymer ?
#
loop_
_entity_poly.entity_id
_entity_poly.type
_entity_poly.pdbx_seq_one_letter_code
_entity_poly.pdbx_strand_id
1 'polypeptide(L)'
;MSNEYGQGEKVLSRAAGMVAEAKGDFDNISKTLMGNVEQLKSQWGGQGFRAFDTLSQEWQAKQNKILSALNVFESNLQTTEKDNVATDESQSSTMASISAGLDAAPGV
;
A
#
# COMPACT_ATOMS: atom_id res chain seq x y z
N MET A 1 -25.97 -13.20 -7.44
CA MET A 1 -24.58 -12.85 -7.79
C MET A 1 -24.06 -11.76 -6.84
N SER A 2 -24.13 -11.95 -5.52
CA SER A 2 -23.88 -10.85 -4.55
C SER A 2 -22.70 -11.12 -3.62
N ASN A 3 -22.10 -12.31 -3.70
CA ASN A 3 -21.07 -12.75 -2.75
C ASN A 3 -19.63 -12.50 -3.26
N GLU A 4 -19.44 -12.34 -4.58
CA GLU A 4 -18.13 -11.99 -5.17
C GLU A 4 -17.80 -10.50 -5.01
N TYR A 5 -18.79 -9.62 -5.21
CA TYR A 5 -18.60 -8.16 -5.17
C TYR A 5 -18.12 -7.66 -3.79
N GLY A 6 -18.76 -8.09 -2.69
CA GLY A 6 -18.36 -7.67 -1.33
C GLY A 6 -17.12 -8.40 -0.76
N GLN A 7 -16.66 -9.48 -1.39
CA GLN A 7 -15.41 -10.15 -1.00
C GLN A 7 -14.18 -9.49 -1.64
N GLY A 8 -14.31 -8.97 -2.86
CA GLY A 8 -13.24 -8.26 -3.56
C GLY A 8 -12.85 -6.93 -2.89
N GLU A 9 -13.84 -6.16 -2.41
CA GLU A 9 -13.63 -4.92 -1.63
C GLU A 9 -12.62 -5.16 -0.50
N LYS A 10 -13.03 -5.96 0.50
CA LYS A 10 -12.28 -6.07 1.76
C LYS A 10 -10.90 -6.72 1.62
N VAL A 11 -10.65 -7.45 0.53
CA VAL A 11 -9.35 -8.06 0.26
C VAL A 11 -8.29 -7.00 -0.05
N LEU A 12 -8.62 -5.97 -0.82
CA LEU A 12 -7.68 -4.90 -1.16
C LEU A 12 -7.37 -4.00 0.04
N SER A 13 -8.40 -3.63 0.83
CA SER A 13 -8.22 -2.95 2.11
C SER A 13 -7.32 -3.73 3.07
N ARG A 14 -7.54 -5.05 3.18
CA ARG A 14 -6.70 -5.92 4.02
C ARG A 14 -5.27 -5.98 3.50
N ALA A 15 -5.07 -6.06 2.18
CA ALA A 15 -3.75 -6.02 1.58
C ALA A 15 -3.03 -4.69 1.84
N ALA A 16 -3.73 -3.55 1.73
CA ALA A 16 -3.18 -2.25 2.08
C ALA A 16 -2.74 -2.19 3.55
N GLY A 17 -3.53 -2.77 4.46
CA GLY A 17 -3.16 -2.91 5.87
C GLY A 17 -1.87 -3.72 6.07
N MET A 18 -1.73 -4.87 5.39
CA MET A 18 -0.50 -5.67 5.45
C MET A 18 0.73 -4.92 4.90
N VAL A 19 0.55 -4.09 3.87
CA VAL A 19 1.61 -3.23 3.35
C VAL A 19 2.00 -2.14 4.36
N ALA A 20 1.02 -1.55 5.04
CA ALA A 20 1.27 -0.58 6.11
C ALA A 20 2.04 -1.19 7.30
N GLU A 21 1.68 -2.41 7.71
CA GLU A 21 2.43 -3.17 8.72
C GLU A 21 3.87 -3.43 8.29
N ALA A 22 4.05 -3.96 7.07
CA ALA A 22 5.39 -4.24 6.52
C ALA A 22 6.28 -2.98 6.43
N LYS A 23 5.68 -1.80 6.14
CA LYS A 23 6.40 -0.51 6.17
C LYS A 23 6.88 -0.18 7.58
N GLY A 24 6.02 -0.35 8.58
CA GLY A 24 6.37 -0.13 9.98
C GLY A 24 7.51 -1.03 10.44
N ASP A 25 7.42 -2.32 10.12
CA ASP A 25 8.46 -3.30 10.44
C ASP A 25 9.79 -2.94 9.75
N PHE A 26 9.74 -2.61 8.47
CA PHE A 26 10.93 -2.25 7.70
C PHE A 26 11.59 -0.95 8.22
N ASP A 27 10.81 0.05 8.62
CA ASP A 27 11.32 1.27 9.25
C ASP A 27 12.01 0.97 10.59
N ASN A 28 11.39 0.14 11.43
CA ASN A 28 11.97 -0.27 12.71
C ASN A 28 13.29 -1.03 12.55
N ILE A 29 13.34 -2.02 11.66
CA ILE A 29 14.56 -2.80 11.35
C ILE A 29 15.67 -1.85 10.87
N SER A 30 15.32 -0.90 10.00
CA SER A 30 16.27 0.08 9.47
C SER A 30 16.83 1.00 10.55
N LYS A 31 15.99 1.50 11.45
CA LYS A 31 16.42 2.30 12.62
C LYS A 31 17.35 1.51 13.53
N THR A 32 17.05 0.23 13.80
CA THR A 32 17.94 -0.64 14.58
C THR A 32 19.28 -0.82 13.91
N LEU A 33 19.30 -1.12 12.60
CA LEU A 33 20.56 -1.28 11.86
C LEU A 33 21.38 0.01 11.88
N MET A 34 20.76 1.15 11.65
CA MET A 34 21.42 2.45 11.69
C MET A 34 21.98 2.79 13.07
N GLY A 35 21.25 2.48 14.14
CA GLY A 35 21.75 2.61 15.51
C GLY A 35 23.00 1.76 15.77
N ASN A 36 23.00 0.52 15.28
CA ASN A 36 24.17 -0.37 15.38
C ASN A 36 25.37 0.16 14.58
N VAL A 37 25.13 0.69 13.37
CA VAL A 37 26.18 1.29 12.54
C VAL A 37 26.82 2.49 13.24
N GLU A 38 26.03 3.38 13.85
CA GLU A 38 26.57 4.54 14.59
C GLU A 38 27.38 4.11 15.83
N GLN A 39 26.94 3.08 16.56
CA GLN A 39 27.71 2.53 17.68
C GLN A 39 29.08 1.98 17.21
N LEU A 40 29.11 1.23 16.11
CA LEU A 40 30.35 0.70 15.54
C LEU A 40 31.26 1.79 15.00
N LYS A 41 30.68 2.83 14.37
CA LYS A 41 31.40 4.01 13.87
C LYS A 41 32.14 4.75 14.99
N SER A 42 31.57 4.81 16.19
CA SER A 42 32.24 5.41 17.36
C SER A 42 33.51 4.67 17.80
N GLN A 43 33.60 3.37 17.52
CA GLN A 43 34.74 2.53 17.89
C GLN A 43 35.84 2.49 16.82
N TRP A 44 35.48 2.68 15.54
CA TRP A 44 36.42 2.53 14.41
C TRP A 44 36.78 3.90 13.80
N GLY A 45 37.66 4.64 14.47
CA GLY A 45 38.18 5.93 14.01
C GLY A 45 39.05 5.84 12.74
N GLY A 46 39.17 6.95 12.01
CA GLY A 46 40.13 7.10 10.90
C GLY A 46 39.60 6.65 9.53
N GLN A 47 40.02 5.47 9.04
CA GLN A 47 39.62 4.95 7.73
C GLN A 47 38.28 4.20 7.75
N GLY A 48 37.93 3.52 8.85
CA GLY A 48 36.65 2.81 8.99
C GLY A 48 35.44 3.76 8.93
N PHE A 49 35.62 4.97 9.46
CA PHE A 49 34.61 6.04 9.45
C PHE A 49 34.04 6.31 8.05
N ARG A 50 34.89 6.44 7.01
CA ARG A 50 34.42 6.77 5.64
C ARG A 50 33.62 5.64 5.01
N ALA A 51 34.02 4.38 5.25
CA ALA A 51 33.30 3.22 4.75
C ALA A 51 31.92 3.11 5.37
N PHE A 52 31.80 3.31 6.69
CA PHE A 52 30.50 3.32 7.38
C PHE A 52 29.64 4.52 7.00
N ASP A 53 30.25 5.68 6.76
CA ASP A 53 29.51 6.86 6.31
C ASP A 53 28.90 6.64 4.93
N THR A 54 29.67 6.07 4.00
CA THR A 54 29.18 5.69 2.67
C THR A 54 28.07 4.63 2.78
N LEU A 55 28.26 3.61 3.62
CA LEU A 55 27.24 2.58 3.87
C LEU A 55 25.94 3.19 4.42
N SER A 56 26.03 4.11 5.37
CA SER A 56 24.89 4.80 5.99
C SER A 56 24.08 5.58 4.94
N GLN A 57 24.77 6.35 4.09
CA GLN A 57 24.13 7.13 3.04
C GLN A 57 23.43 6.24 2.00
N GLU A 58 24.13 5.22 1.51
CA GLU A 58 23.58 4.25 0.56
C GLU A 58 22.39 3.46 1.15
N TRP A 59 22.49 3.10 2.42
CA TRP A 59 21.41 2.42 3.13
C TRP A 59 20.17 3.31 3.25
N GLN A 60 20.32 4.56 3.69
CA GLN A 60 19.22 5.52 3.77
C GLN A 60 18.56 5.76 2.41
N ALA A 61 19.35 5.87 1.34
CA ALA A 61 18.81 6.03 -0.01
C ALA A 61 17.96 4.82 -0.44
N LYS A 62 18.45 3.60 -0.19
CA LYS A 62 17.73 2.35 -0.50
C LYS A 62 16.48 2.18 0.37
N GLN A 63 16.57 2.50 1.66
CA GLN A 63 15.45 2.51 2.59
C GLN A 63 14.32 3.41 2.07
N ASN A 64 14.65 4.66 1.75
CA ASN A 64 13.69 5.64 1.29
C ASN A 64 13.01 5.18 0.00
N LYS A 65 13.77 4.58 -0.93
CA LYS A 65 13.22 4.02 -2.16
C LYS A 65 12.19 2.91 -1.89
N ILE A 66 12.49 2.00 -0.96
CA ILE A 66 11.57 0.90 -0.61
C ILE A 66 10.32 1.45 0.08
N LEU A 67 10.47 2.36 1.06
CA LEU A 67 9.34 2.99 1.74
C LEU A 67 8.44 3.77 0.76
N SER A 68 9.03 4.52 -0.16
CA SER A 68 8.28 5.21 -1.22
C SER A 68 7.52 4.22 -2.11
N ALA A 69 8.14 3.12 -2.51
CA ALA A 69 7.46 2.09 -3.32
C ALA A 69 6.29 1.46 -2.57
N LEU A 70 6.46 1.15 -1.28
CA LEU A 70 5.39 0.59 -0.45
C LEU A 70 4.25 1.60 -0.23
N ASN A 71 4.55 2.90 -0.06
CA ASN A 71 3.54 3.96 -0.01
C ASN A 71 2.70 4.04 -1.29
N VAL A 72 3.35 4.03 -2.45
CA VAL A 72 2.65 4.05 -3.75
C VAL A 72 1.81 2.80 -3.92
N PHE A 73 2.33 1.63 -3.55
CA PHE A 73 1.60 0.38 -3.65
C PHE A 73 0.35 0.35 -2.77
N GLU A 74 0.46 0.77 -1.50
CA GLU A 74 -0.68 0.92 -0.58
C GLU A 74 -1.75 1.86 -1.16
N SER A 75 -1.34 3.04 -1.65
CA SER A 75 -2.24 4.01 -2.26
C SER A 75 -2.95 3.46 -3.50
N ASN A 76 -2.25 2.69 -4.33
CA ASN A 76 -2.84 2.03 -5.50
C ASN A 76 -3.89 0.98 -5.09
N LEU A 77 -3.65 0.21 -4.03
CA LEU A 77 -4.63 -0.77 -3.53
C LEU A 77 -5.91 -0.09 -3.06
N GLN A 78 -5.79 0.98 -2.26
CA GLN A 78 -6.94 1.75 -1.76
C GLN A 78 -7.72 2.42 -2.90
N THR A 79 -7.00 2.96 -3.89
CA THR A 79 -7.62 3.59 -5.07
C THR A 79 -8.36 2.56 -5.91
N THR A 80 -7.74 1.41 -6.16
CA THR A 80 -8.35 0.31 -6.94
C THR A 80 -9.63 -0.19 -6.27
N GLU A 81 -9.62 -0.35 -4.94
CA GLU A 81 -10.82 -0.75 -4.19
C GLU A 81 -11.94 0.28 -4.36
N LYS A 82 -11.63 1.56 -4.13
CA LYS A 82 -12.60 2.66 -4.28
C LYS A 82 -13.19 2.73 -5.68
N ASP A 83 -12.36 2.57 -6.71
CA ASP A 83 -12.80 2.63 -8.11
C ASP A 83 -13.68 1.42 -8.47
N ASN A 84 -13.38 0.24 -7.94
CA ASN A 84 -14.25 -0.95 -8.09
C ASN A 84 -15.62 -0.71 -7.45
N VAL A 85 -15.67 -0.19 -6.22
CA VAL A 85 -16.93 0.13 -5.53
C VAL A 85 -17.77 1.13 -6.29
N ALA A 86 -17.16 2.24 -6.72
CA ALA A 86 -17.88 3.27 -7.48
C ALA A 86 -18.41 2.73 -8.81
N THR A 87 -17.65 1.85 -9.47
CA THR A 87 -18.06 1.17 -10.70
C THR A 87 -19.26 0.25 -10.46
N ASP A 88 -19.21 -0.56 -9.40
CA ASP A 88 -20.29 -1.50 -9.04
C ASP A 88 -21.58 -0.76 -8.66
N GLU A 89 -21.49 0.32 -7.89
CA GLU A 89 -22.63 1.18 -7.54
C GLU A 89 -23.27 1.82 -8.80
N SER A 90 -22.45 2.28 -9.74
CA SER A 90 -22.91 2.85 -11.01
C SER A 90 -23.62 1.81 -11.88
N GLN A 91 -23.06 0.60 -11.97
CA GLN A 91 -23.68 -0.50 -12.72
C GLN A 91 -24.99 -0.95 -12.08
N SER A 92 -25.02 -1.08 -10.75
CA SER A 92 -26.21 -1.47 -9.98
C SER A 92 -27.34 -0.45 -10.16
N SER A 93 -27.05 0.85 -10.05
CA SER A 93 -28.05 1.91 -10.25
C SER A 93 -28.58 1.96 -11.69
N THR A 94 -27.72 1.74 -12.69
CA THR A 94 -28.11 1.64 -14.10
C THR A 94 -29.04 0.44 -14.31
N MET A 95 -28.68 -0.73 -13.78
CA MET A 95 -29.48 -1.95 -13.90
C MET A 95 -30.83 -1.80 -13.21
N ALA A 96 -30.85 -1.21 -12.00
CA ALA A 96 -32.09 -0.90 -11.28
C ALA A 96 -33.00 0.01 -12.10
N SER A 97 -32.44 1.06 -12.72
CA SER A 97 -33.19 1.99 -13.58
C SER A 97 -33.78 1.31 -14.81
N ILE A 98 -32.99 0.45 -15.48
CA ILE A 98 -33.48 -0.35 -16.62
C ILE A 98 -34.60 -1.29 -16.19
N SER A 99 -34.42 -2.01 -15.07
CA SER A 99 -35.44 -2.93 -14.56
C SER A 99 -36.74 -2.23 -14.20
N ALA A 100 -36.67 -1.05 -13.57
CA ALA A 100 -37.83 -0.23 -13.25
C ALA A 100 -38.52 0.30 -14.52
N GLY A 101 -37.74 0.67 -15.55
CA GLY A 101 -38.28 1.09 -16.84
C GLY A 101 -38.98 -0.03 -17.61
N LEU A 102 -38.47 -1.27 -17.51
CA LEU A 102 -39.11 -2.45 -18.10
C LEU A 102 -40.42 -2.81 -17.36
N ASP A 103 -40.44 -2.71 -16.04
CA ASP A 103 -41.63 -2.99 -15.22
C ASP A 103 -42.72 -1.91 -15.36
N ALA A 104 -42.30 -0.66 -15.61
CA ALA A 104 -43.20 0.47 -15.85
C ALA A 104 -43.77 0.53 -17.28
N ALA A 105 -43.38 -0.37 -18.19
CA ALA A 105 -43.98 -0.50 -19.52
C ALA A 105 -45.09 -1.57 -19.51
N PRO A 106 -46.38 -1.20 -19.33
CA PRO A 106 -47.46 -2.17 -19.39
C PRO A 106 -47.70 -2.58 -20.84
N GLY A 107 -47.53 -3.88 -21.12
CA GLY A 107 -48.09 -4.55 -22.30
C GLY A 107 -47.35 -4.35 -23.62
N VAL A 108 -46.58 -5.36 -23.99
CA VAL A 108 -46.64 -5.94 -25.35
C VAL A 108 -47.25 -7.33 -25.21
#